data_AF-A0A3P6URJ0-F1
#
_entry.id   AF-A0A3P6URJ0-F1
#
_cell.length_a   1.000
_cell.length_b   1.000
_cell.length_c   1.000
_cell.angle_alpha   90.00
_cell.angle_beta   90.00
_cell.angle_gamma   90.00
#
_symmetry.space_group_name_H-M   'P 1'
#
loop_
_entity.id
_entity.type
_entity.pdbx_description
1 polymer ?
#
loop_
_entity_poly.entity_id
_entity_poly.type
_entity_poly.pdbx_seq_one_letter_code
_entity_poly.pdbx_strand_id
1 'polypeptide(L)'
;MTEAPSKTANHQRLAEMFVHLTPLGARIPYSVSIDNQQNIWVATKGGLFKIDRFGKLLFQEKNDLTKKAEPFCQVSFHENKIIYAYSECMSGLTLFRVMTLDGETISEQFVDGKIRSLSLNDGGEMFLTKRVRGEDSIIYSSDICCPSCWREIICEDEYMFQTLCTLSDDILVVSTCTLPINIYSRQSLRLINVREGKVIKSFSKEGKEDGQIFFPLSIQKYGSNILVLDKTGRIQQFTQDGDFVRVAAKIDAYLCNAFVVDGNVALMACSGIVLDKDNETICDDWLEKVPLDGSKWLPDTDFADKKE
;
A
#
# COMPACT_ATOMS: atom_id res chain seq x y z
N MET A 1 -5.58 -21.31 1.30
CA MET A 1 -4.25 -21.78 0.85
C MET A 1 -3.27 -21.41 1.93
N THR A 2 -2.52 -22.37 2.47
CA THR A 2 -1.37 -22.08 3.34
C THR A 2 -0.27 -21.49 2.47
N GLU A 3 0.19 -20.28 2.82
CA GLU A 3 1.32 -19.65 2.13
C GLU A 3 2.59 -20.44 2.43
N ALA A 4 3.41 -20.68 1.41
CA ALA A 4 4.71 -21.29 1.62
C ALA A 4 5.66 -20.26 2.23
N PRO A 5 6.63 -20.67 3.07
CA PRO A 5 7.70 -19.78 3.50
C PRO A 5 8.38 -19.13 2.30
N SER A 6 8.75 -17.85 2.44
CA SER A 6 9.59 -17.17 1.47
C SER A 6 10.88 -17.95 1.30
N LYS A 7 11.26 -18.18 0.04
CA LYS A 7 12.51 -18.87 -0.28
C LYS A 7 13.71 -17.92 -0.29
N THR A 8 13.45 -16.62 -0.22
CA THR A 8 14.46 -15.57 -0.36
C THR A 8 14.58 -14.64 0.84
N ALA A 9 13.57 -14.60 1.71
CA ALA A 9 13.58 -13.94 3.02
C ALA A 9 13.79 -14.99 4.12
N ASN A 10 15.00 -15.53 4.23
CA ASN A 10 15.38 -16.47 5.29
C ASN A 10 16.20 -15.75 6.39
N HIS A 11 16.47 -16.42 7.50
CA HIS A 11 17.19 -15.89 8.68
C HIS A 11 18.45 -15.07 8.40
N GLN A 12 19.19 -15.35 7.32
CA GLN A 12 20.35 -14.54 6.90
C GLN A 12 19.94 -13.09 6.65
N ARG A 13 18.73 -12.85 6.13
CA ARG A 13 18.17 -11.52 5.93
C ARG A 13 17.64 -10.85 7.18
N LEU A 14 17.36 -11.53 8.31
CA LEU A 14 16.95 -10.84 9.54
C LEU A 14 17.99 -9.80 10.00
N ALA A 15 19.28 -10.07 9.74
CA ALA A 15 20.37 -9.13 10.01
C ALA A 15 20.56 -8.08 8.91
N GLU A 16 20.02 -8.31 7.71
CA GLU A 16 20.16 -7.45 6.53
C GLU A 16 18.91 -6.61 6.26
N MET A 17 17.79 -6.90 6.95
CA MET A 17 16.55 -6.14 6.90
C MET A 17 16.86 -4.68 7.19
N PHE A 18 16.44 -3.79 6.29
CA PHE A 18 16.66 -2.37 6.49
C PHE A 18 16.03 -1.88 7.81
N VAL A 19 14.79 -2.30 8.12
CA VAL A 19 14.20 -2.13 9.46
C VAL A 19 13.37 -3.35 9.84
N HIS A 20 13.72 -4.03 10.94
CA HIS A 20 12.93 -5.12 11.50
C HIS A 20 11.76 -4.58 12.32
N LEU A 21 10.53 -4.70 11.81
CA LEU A 21 9.34 -4.08 12.41
C LEU A 21 8.72 -4.92 13.52
N THR A 22 8.79 -6.25 13.40
CA THR A 22 8.25 -7.21 14.37
C THR A 22 8.65 -6.92 15.83
N PRO A 23 9.93 -6.72 16.18
CA PRO A 23 10.35 -6.45 17.56
C PRO A 23 9.84 -5.11 18.09
N LEU A 24 9.56 -4.15 17.22
CA LEU A 24 8.99 -2.84 17.57
C LEU A 24 7.49 -2.94 17.92
N GLY A 25 6.85 -4.05 17.55
CA GLY A 25 5.39 -4.24 17.64
C GLY A 25 4.64 -3.72 16.41
N ALA A 26 5.35 -3.30 15.37
CA ALA A 26 4.79 -2.80 14.11
C ALA A 26 4.35 -3.97 13.21
N ARG A 27 3.26 -4.63 13.61
CA ARG A 27 2.80 -5.89 13.00
C ARG A 27 1.90 -5.67 11.79
N ILE A 28 2.16 -6.38 10.71
CA ILE A 28 1.39 -6.40 9.46
C ILE A 28 1.26 -4.97 8.89
N PRO A 29 2.32 -4.42 8.30
CA PRO A 29 2.28 -3.09 7.70
C PRO A 29 1.43 -3.09 6.42
N TYR A 30 0.59 -2.07 6.28
CA TYR A 30 -0.33 -1.91 5.14
C TYR A 30 -0.06 -0.66 4.30
N SER A 31 0.63 0.33 4.86
CA SER A 31 0.92 1.58 4.18
C SER A 31 2.19 2.19 4.75
N VAL A 32 2.95 2.85 3.88
CA VAL A 32 4.20 3.51 4.19
C VAL A 32 4.25 4.86 3.49
N SER A 33 4.83 5.87 4.14
CA SER A 33 5.03 7.20 3.60
C SER A 33 6.37 7.78 4.07
N ILE A 34 6.92 8.73 3.33
CA ILE A 34 8.18 9.42 3.67
C ILE A 34 7.87 10.90 3.86
N ASP A 35 8.27 11.47 4.98
CA ASP A 35 8.15 12.91 5.23
C ASP A 35 9.32 13.70 4.63
N ASN A 36 9.21 15.03 4.64
CA ASN A 36 10.24 15.92 4.11
C ASN A 36 11.57 15.90 4.88
N GLN A 37 11.62 15.29 6.05
CA GLN A 37 12.84 15.06 6.83
C GLN A 37 13.46 13.69 6.54
N GLN A 38 12.93 12.96 5.55
CA GLN A 38 13.34 11.59 5.20
C GLN A 38 13.06 10.57 6.31
N ASN A 39 12.11 10.87 7.21
CA ASN A 39 11.61 9.87 8.12
C ASN A 39 10.50 9.08 7.46
N ILE A 40 10.44 7.81 7.83
CA ILE A 40 9.53 6.81 7.33
C ILE A 40 8.39 6.65 8.32
N TRP A 41 7.17 6.82 7.83
CA TRP A 41 5.96 6.55 8.58
C TRP A 41 5.36 5.23 8.10
N VAL A 42 5.01 4.36 9.04
CA VAL A 42 4.47 3.03 8.75
C VAL A 42 3.17 2.84 9.51
N ALA A 43 2.08 2.65 8.77
CA ALA A 43 0.79 2.27 9.32
C ALA A 43 0.64 0.75 9.29
N THR A 44 0.43 0.18 10.47
CA THR A 44 0.38 -1.27 10.70
C THR A 44 -0.85 -1.61 11.53
N LYS A 45 -1.20 -2.91 11.63
CA LYS A 45 -2.19 -3.34 12.62
C LYS A 45 -1.72 -3.13 14.05
N GLY A 46 -0.41 -3.15 14.27
CA GLY A 46 0.22 -2.84 15.55
C GLY A 46 0.25 -1.36 15.91
N GLY A 47 -0.28 -0.48 15.06
CA GLY A 47 -0.35 0.97 15.27
C GLY A 47 0.47 1.77 14.26
N LEU A 48 0.83 3.01 14.62
CA LEU A 48 1.55 3.96 13.78
C LEU A 48 2.99 4.14 14.29
N PHE A 49 3.96 4.08 13.40
CA PHE A 49 5.38 4.16 13.75
C PHE A 49 6.09 5.16 12.84
N LYS A 50 7.01 5.95 13.43
CA LYS A 50 7.92 6.84 12.72
C LYS A 50 9.35 6.38 12.95
N ILE A 51 10.09 6.19 11.87
CA ILE A 51 11.45 5.67 11.87
C ILE A 51 12.31 6.62 11.04
N ASP A 52 13.53 6.93 11.46
CA ASP A 52 14.41 7.76 10.65
C ASP A 52 14.95 7.02 9.41
N ARG A 53 15.63 7.74 8.51
CA ARG A 53 16.27 7.16 7.30
C ARG A 53 17.32 6.07 7.58
N PHE A 54 17.75 5.90 8.83
CA PHE A 54 18.76 4.94 9.28
C PHE A 54 18.15 3.76 10.05
N GLY A 55 16.83 3.72 10.21
CA GLY A 55 16.12 2.63 10.89
C GLY A 55 15.92 2.84 12.39
N LYS A 56 16.24 4.02 12.94
CA LYS A 56 15.99 4.32 14.36
C LYS A 56 14.55 4.74 14.58
N LEU A 57 13.88 4.12 15.54
CA LEU A 57 12.54 4.52 15.96
C LEU A 57 12.55 5.92 16.60
N LEU A 58 11.69 6.80 16.10
CA LEU A 58 11.51 8.19 16.58
C LEU A 58 10.19 8.39 17.32
N PHE A 59 9.11 7.79 16.84
CA PHE A 59 7.77 7.88 17.42
C PHE A 59 7.04 6.56 17.24
N GLN A 60 6.17 6.22 18.20
CA GLN A 60 5.26 5.10 18.09
C GLN A 60 3.95 5.40 18.81
N GLU A 61 2.86 4.93 18.22
CA GLU A 61 1.56 4.80 18.86
C GLU A 61 1.13 3.34 18.70
N LYS A 62 1.24 2.58 19.80
CA LYS A 62 1.01 1.14 19.77
C LYS A 62 -0.48 0.81 19.87
N ASN A 63 -0.88 -0.21 19.12
CA ASN A 63 -2.15 -0.87 19.25
C ASN A 63 -1.96 -2.30 19.78
N ASP A 64 -2.19 -2.46 21.07
CA ASP A 64 -2.09 -3.75 21.76
C ASP A 64 -3.17 -4.75 21.31
N LEU A 65 -4.23 -4.26 20.64
CA LEU A 65 -5.34 -5.05 20.13
C LEU A 65 -5.20 -5.33 18.62
N THR A 66 -4.01 -5.72 18.17
CA THR A 66 -3.69 -6.03 16.76
C THR A 66 -4.70 -6.98 16.09
N LYS A 67 -5.29 -7.91 16.85
CA LYS A 67 -6.32 -8.84 16.34
C LYS A 67 -7.67 -8.17 16.01
N LYS A 68 -7.96 -7.02 16.64
CA LYS A 68 -9.17 -6.22 16.37
C LYS A 68 -8.95 -5.19 15.26
N ALA A 69 -7.70 -4.92 14.90
CA ALA A 69 -7.36 -4.03 13.79
C ALA A 69 -7.78 -4.63 12.45
N GLU A 70 -8.48 -3.83 11.66
CA GLU A 70 -8.81 -4.18 10.29
C GLU A 70 -7.60 -4.00 9.36
N PRO A 71 -7.57 -4.71 8.22
CA PRO A 71 -6.59 -4.45 7.15
C PRO A 71 -6.67 -3.02 6.59
N PHE A 72 -5.66 -2.63 5.83
CA PHE A 72 -5.59 -1.37 5.06
C PHE A 72 -5.47 -0.10 5.91
N CYS A 73 -4.77 -0.16 7.05
CA CYS A 73 -4.33 1.05 7.74
C CYS A 73 -3.55 1.95 6.75
N GLN A 74 -3.90 3.23 6.67
CA GLN A 74 -3.30 4.17 5.71
C GLN A 74 -2.44 5.19 6.44
N VAL A 75 -1.31 5.54 5.85
CA VAL A 75 -0.53 6.71 6.23
C VAL A 75 -0.10 7.48 4.98
N SER A 76 -0.20 8.81 5.02
CA SER A 76 0.21 9.68 3.93
C SER A 76 0.79 10.97 4.46
N PHE A 77 1.80 11.50 3.77
CA PHE A 77 2.43 12.77 4.09
C PHE A 77 1.99 13.86 3.10
N HIS A 78 1.67 15.05 3.61
CA HIS A 78 1.37 16.23 2.80
C HIS A 78 1.68 17.51 3.59
N GLU A 79 2.49 18.42 3.03
CA GLU A 79 2.80 19.75 3.61
C GLU A 79 3.03 19.77 5.14
N ASN A 80 3.99 18.98 5.64
CA ASN A 80 4.32 18.86 7.07
C ASN A 80 3.23 18.21 7.95
N LYS A 81 2.22 17.60 7.34
CA LYS A 81 1.17 16.86 8.05
C LYS A 81 1.25 15.39 7.71
N ILE A 82 0.89 14.57 8.68
CA ILE A 82 0.67 13.13 8.51
C ILE A 82 -0.82 12.87 8.61
N ILE A 83 -1.34 12.20 7.60
CA ILE A 83 -2.71 11.72 7.56
C ILE A 83 -2.65 10.24 7.91
N TYR A 84 -3.35 9.85 8.98
CA TYR A 84 -3.41 8.48 9.44
C TYR A 84 -4.86 8.00 9.51
N ALA A 85 -5.14 6.84 8.92
CA ALA A 85 -6.45 6.22 8.96
C ALA A 85 -6.37 4.78 9.45
N TYR A 86 -7.22 4.45 10.42
CA TYR A 86 -7.24 3.17 11.12
C TYR A 86 -8.67 2.73 11.39
N SER A 87 -8.99 1.46 11.12
CA SER A 87 -10.33 0.91 11.38
C SER A 87 -10.26 -0.26 12.35
N GLU A 88 -11.29 -0.38 13.20
CA GLU A 88 -11.47 -1.51 14.09
C GLU A 88 -12.58 -2.44 13.62
N CYS A 89 -12.52 -3.71 14.00
CA CYS A 89 -13.43 -4.70 13.43
C CYS A 89 -14.90 -4.49 13.82
N MET A 90 -15.12 -4.03 15.06
CA MET A 90 -16.44 -3.96 15.69
C MET A 90 -17.17 -2.63 15.47
N SER A 91 -16.46 -1.52 15.26
CA SER A 91 -17.08 -0.19 15.16
C SER A 91 -17.78 0.03 13.81
N GLY A 92 -17.26 -0.60 12.75
CA GLY A 92 -17.68 -0.29 11.37
C GLY A 92 -17.25 1.09 10.88
N LEU A 93 -16.51 1.84 11.69
CA LEU A 93 -15.99 3.17 11.42
C LEU A 93 -14.48 3.13 11.21
N THR A 94 -13.96 4.14 10.51
CA THR A 94 -12.54 4.42 10.39
C THR A 94 -12.21 5.67 11.20
N LEU A 95 -11.31 5.54 12.18
CA LEU A 95 -10.65 6.67 12.81
C LEU A 95 -9.73 7.34 11.78
N PHE A 96 -9.86 8.64 11.62
CA PHE A 96 -9.08 9.43 10.70
C PHE A 96 -8.46 10.60 11.45
N ARG A 97 -7.14 10.75 11.36
CA ARG A 97 -6.38 11.80 12.03
C ARG A 97 -5.49 12.54 11.07
N VAL A 98 -5.40 13.86 11.28
CA VAL A 98 -4.37 14.71 10.71
C VAL A 98 -3.45 15.11 11.86
N MET A 99 -2.15 14.89 11.70
CA MET A 99 -1.15 14.98 12.76
C MET A 99 0.04 15.83 12.32
N THR A 100 0.74 16.42 13.27
CA THR A 100 2.05 17.04 13.03
C THR A 100 3.13 15.97 12.83
N LEU A 101 4.31 16.37 12.35
CA LEU A 101 5.46 15.46 12.24
C LEU A 101 5.97 14.95 13.60
N ASP A 102 5.62 15.60 14.70
CA ASP A 102 6.00 15.19 16.06
C ASP A 102 4.98 14.20 16.67
N GLY A 103 3.90 13.91 15.95
CA GLY A 103 2.86 12.97 16.37
C GLY A 103 1.71 13.60 17.16
N GLU A 104 1.63 14.94 17.20
CA GLU A 104 0.50 15.63 17.83
C GLU A 104 -0.71 15.64 16.89
N THR A 105 -1.88 15.29 17.42
CA THR A 105 -3.14 15.32 16.65
C THR A 105 -3.60 16.76 16.43
N ILE A 106 -3.73 17.17 15.16
CA ILE A 106 -4.31 18.44 14.74
C ILE A 106 -5.83 18.30 14.63
N SER A 107 -6.30 17.22 14.01
CA SER A 107 -7.72 16.91 13.91
C SER A 107 -7.96 15.41 14.01
N GLU A 108 -9.10 15.04 14.59
CA GLU A 108 -9.56 13.67 14.73
C GLU A 108 -11.04 13.59 14.38
N GLN A 109 -11.42 12.55 13.65
CA GLN A 109 -12.78 12.32 13.20
C GLN A 109 -13.03 10.85 12.86
N PHE A 110 -14.29 10.50 12.69
CA PHE A 110 -14.70 9.18 12.25
C PHE A 110 -15.33 9.24 10.86
N VAL A 111 -14.84 8.40 9.96
CA VAL A 111 -15.41 8.18 8.64
C VAL A 111 -16.23 6.90 8.70
N ASP A 112 -17.48 6.96 8.25
CA ASP A 112 -18.32 5.76 8.18
C ASP A 112 -17.75 4.73 7.18
N GLY A 113 -17.81 3.46 7.55
CA GLY A 113 -17.25 2.37 6.78
C GLY A 113 -15.75 2.14 7.02
N LYS A 114 -15.26 1.00 6.52
CA LYS A 114 -13.86 0.57 6.65
C LYS A 114 -13.08 1.04 5.43
N ILE A 115 -12.04 1.83 5.61
CA ILE A 115 -11.20 2.34 4.51
C ILE A 115 -10.46 1.20 3.81
N ARG A 116 -10.13 1.41 2.54
CA ARG A 116 -9.30 0.49 1.73
C ARG A 116 -8.07 1.16 1.13
N SER A 117 -8.20 2.38 0.61
CA SER A 117 -7.10 3.15 0.04
C SER A 117 -7.34 4.63 0.26
N LEU A 118 -6.26 5.39 0.41
CA LEU A 118 -6.26 6.84 0.52
C LEU A 118 -5.14 7.41 -0.37
N SER A 119 -5.39 8.49 -1.08
CA SER A 119 -4.37 9.28 -1.79
C SER A 119 -4.71 10.76 -1.69
N LEU A 120 -3.70 11.62 -1.83
CA LEU A 120 -3.87 13.07 -1.80
C LEU A 120 -3.23 13.69 -3.05
N ASN A 121 -3.81 14.74 -3.61
CA ASN A 121 -3.17 15.53 -4.65
C ASN A 121 -2.25 16.61 -4.05
N ASP A 122 -1.52 17.32 -4.91
CA ASP A 122 -0.58 18.36 -4.49
C ASP A 122 -1.32 19.58 -3.88
N GLY A 123 -2.61 19.75 -4.16
CA GLY A 123 -3.47 20.77 -3.57
C GLY A 123 -4.11 20.41 -2.22
N GLY A 124 -3.87 19.20 -1.70
CA GLY A 124 -4.41 18.77 -0.41
C GLY A 124 -5.84 18.21 -0.46
N GLU A 125 -6.40 17.97 -1.64
CA GLU A 125 -7.62 17.18 -1.78
C GLU A 125 -7.31 15.69 -1.61
N MET A 126 -8.06 15.04 -0.73
CA MET A 126 -7.93 13.65 -0.38
C MET A 126 -8.98 12.82 -1.09
N PHE A 127 -8.61 11.64 -1.55
CA PHE A 127 -9.49 10.68 -2.21
C PHE A 127 -9.42 9.35 -1.48
N LEU A 128 -10.56 8.78 -1.10
CA LEU A 128 -10.61 7.49 -0.42
C LEU A 128 -11.57 6.52 -1.11
N THR A 129 -11.24 5.23 -0.96
CA THR A 129 -12.16 4.11 -1.22
C THR A 129 -12.42 3.34 0.07
N LYS A 130 -13.60 2.74 0.15
CA LYS A 130 -14.02 1.91 1.29
C LYS A 130 -14.14 0.46 0.86
N ARG A 131 -14.08 -0.45 1.83
CA ARG A 131 -14.46 -1.85 1.62
C ARG A 131 -15.96 -1.92 1.36
N VAL A 132 -16.33 -2.51 0.25
CA VAL A 132 -17.73 -2.67 -0.15
C VAL A 132 -18.50 -3.52 0.87
N ARG A 133 -19.62 -2.99 1.34
CA ARG A 133 -20.60 -3.68 2.21
C ARG A 133 -21.94 -3.95 1.50
N GLY A 134 -22.17 -3.33 0.34
CA GLY A 134 -23.37 -3.47 -0.49
C GLY A 134 -23.01 -3.81 -1.93
N GLU A 135 -23.79 -3.31 -2.89
CA GLU A 135 -23.51 -3.46 -4.32
C GLU A 135 -22.61 -2.32 -4.82
N ASP A 136 -22.75 -1.13 -4.23
CA ASP A 136 -22.04 0.07 -4.67
C ASP A 136 -20.61 0.17 -4.12
N SER A 137 -19.70 0.55 -5.01
CA SER A 137 -18.33 0.99 -4.73
C SER A 137 -18.18 2.46 -5.09
N ILE A 138 -17.73 3.25 -4.12
CA ILE A 138 -17.69 4.71 -4.24
C ILE A 138 -16.28 5.22 -3.97
N ILE A 139 -15.85 6.20 -4.77
CA ILE A 139 -14.71 7.05 -4.45
C ILE A 139 -15.24 8.33 -3.82
N TYR A 140 -14.74 8.65 -2.64
CA TYR A 140 -15.07 9.87 -1.93
C TYR A 140 -13.92 10.86 -1.99
N SER A 141 -14.20 12.16 -1.91
CA SER A 141 -13.17 13.17 -1.68
C SER A 141 -13.48 14.11 -0.52
N SER A 142 -12.44 14.69 0.07
CA SER A 142 -12.53 15.71 1.11
C SER A 142 -11.25 16.55 1.14
N ASP A 143 -11.33 17.79 1.60
CA ASP A 143 -10.18 18.67 1.74
C ASP A 143 -9.44 18.37 3.06
N ILE A 144 -8.11 18.31 3.04
CA ILE A 144 -7.31 18.03 4.25
C ILE A 144 -7.53 19.04 5.38
N CYS A 145 -7.88 20.29 5.07
CA CYS A 145 -8.16 21.34 6.04
C CYS A 145 -9.57 21.25 6.63
N CYS A 146 -10.49 20.53 5.97
CA CYS A 146 -11.84 20.28 6.45
C CYS A 146 -12.25 18.82 6.21
N PRO A 147 -11.57 17.86 6.88
CA PRO A 147 -11.64 16.47 6.48
C PRO A 147 -12.97 15.77 6.87
N SER A 148 -13.93 16.52 7.42
CA SER A 148 -15.21 16.01 7.94
C SER A 148 -16.30 15.86 6.88
N CYS A 149 -16.15 16.51 5.71
CA CYS A 149 -17.14 16.48 4.64
C CYS A 149 -16.65 15.63 3.46
N TRP A 150 -17.06 14.36 3.41
CA TRP A 150 -16.75 13.45 2.31
C TRP A 150 -17.83 13.50 1.23
N ARG A 151 -17.48 13.99 0.04
CA ARG A 151 -18.36 14.02 -1.14
C ARG A 151 -18.14 12.81 -2.02
N GLU A 152 -19.18 12.32 -2.68
CA GLU A 152 -19.07 11.23 -3.66
C GLU A 152 -18.59 11.79 -5.00
N ILE A 153 -17.55 11.17 -5.56
CA ILE A 153 -16.99 11.53 -6.87
C ILE A 153 -17.58 10.66 -7.97
N ILE A 154 -17.61 9.35 -7.72
CA ILE A 154 -18.10 8.34 -8.66
C ILE A 154 -18.57 7.12 -7.87
N CYS A 155 -19.64 6.50 -8.34
CA CYS A 155 -20.22 5.29 -7.81
C CYS A 155 -20.36 4.26 -8.94
N GLU A 156 -19.96 3.02 -8.71
CA GLU A 156 -20.19 1.88 -9.61
C GLU A 156 -20.64 0.64 -8.84
N ASP A 157 -21.46 -0.19 -9.47
CA ASP A 157 -22.08 -1.40 -8.90
C ASP A 157 -21.44 -2.70 -9.42
N GLU A 158 -20.91 -2.71 -10.65
CA GLU A 158 -20.21 -3.87 -11.24
C GLU A 158 -18.76 -3.97 -10.76
N TYR A 159 -18.09 -2.82 -10.61
CA TYR A 159 -16.66 -2.73 -10.32
C TYR A 159 -16.39 -2.13 -8.96
N MET A 160 -15.57 -2.83 -8.19
CA MET A 160 -15.08 -2.31 -6.93
C MET A 160 -13.75 -1.56 -7.12
N PHE A 161 -13.69 -0.34 -6.62
CA PHE A 161 -12.45 0.43 -6.50
C PHE A 161 -11.57 -0.12 -5.37
N GLN A 162 -10.33 -0.50 -5.70
CA GLN A 162 -9.38 -1.12 -4.77
C GLN A 162 -8.36 -0.10 -4.25
N THR A 163 -7.16 -0.07 -4.80
CA THR A 163 -6.13 0.94 -4.52
C THR A 163 -6.20 2.08 -5.54
N LEU A 164 -5.88 3.30 -5.11
CA LEU A 164 -5.93 4.51 -5.92
C LEU A 164 -4.69 5.38 -5.68
N CYS A 165 -4.30 6.15 -6.69
CA CYS A 165 -3.23 7.13 -6.64
C CYS A 165 -3.62 8.37 -7.46
N THR A 166 -3.25 9.55 -6.97
CA THR A 166 -3.40 10.84 -7.64
C THR A 166 -2.29 11.02 -8.67
N LEU A 167 -2.66 11.19 -9.93
CA LEU A 167 -1.71 11.43 -11.03
C LEU A 167 -1.47 12.93 -11.23
N SER A 168 -2.55 13.69 -11.15
CA SER A 168 -2.61 15.16 -11.16
C SER A 168 -3.79 15.61 -10.29
N ASP A 169 -4.05 16.90 -10.21
CA ASP A 169 -5.16 17.45 -9.43
C ASP A 169 -6.52 16.90 -9.86
N ASP A 170 -6.68 16.58 -11.14
CA ASP A 170 -7.97 16.21 -11.72
C ASP A 170 -8.09 14.72 -12.10
N ILE A 171 -6.99 13.96 -12.02
CA ILE A 171 -6.91 12.59 -12.54
C ILE A 171 -6.44 11.62 -11.48
N LEU A 172 -7.25 10.60 -11.22
CA LEU A 172 -6.89 9.44 -10.42
C LEU A 172 -6.56 8.25 -11.31
N VAL A 173 -5.58 7.44 -10.89
CA VAL A 173 -5.43 6.06 -11.35
C VAL A 173 -5.95 5.14 -10.27
N VAL A 174 -6.87 4.24 -10.64
CA VAL A 174 -7.52 3.34 -9.69
C VAL A 174 -7.50 1.92 -10.22
N SER A 175 -7.08 0.97 -9.39
CA SER A 175 -7.29 -0.44 -9.69
C SER A 175 -8.73 -0.84 -9.39
N THR A 176 -9.36 -1.56 -10.30
CA THR A 176 -10.74 -2.02 -10.19
C THR A 176 -10.84 -3.52 -10.36
N CYS A 177 -11.86 -4.13 -9.75
CA CYS A 177 -12.09 -5.56 -9.78
C CYS A 177 -13.60 -5.84 -9.79
N THR A 178 -14.06 -6.78 -10.61
CA THR A 178 -15.49 -7.17 -10.62
C THR A 178 -15.89 -7.89 -9.32
N LEU A 179 -17.14 -7.66 -8.89
CA LEU A 179 -17.75 -8.38 -7.76
C LEU A 179 -18.39 -9.71 -8.21
N PRO A 180 -18.44 -10.75 -7.36
CA PRO A 180 -17.70 -10.89 -6.10
C PRO A 180 -16.21 -11.12 -6.35
N ILE A 181 -15.37 -10.65 -5.42
CA ILE A 181 -13.90 -10.73 -5.55
C ILE A 181 -13.43 -12.17 -5.35
N ASN A 182 -12.83 -12.74 -6.37
CA ASN A 182 -12.20 -14.05 -6.34
C ASN A 182 -11.11 -14.13 -7.43
N ILE A 183 -10.43 -15.27 -7.54
CA ILE A 183 -9.32 -15.46 -8.48
C ILE A 183 -9.70 -15.26 -9.96
N TYR A 184 -10.98 -15.39 -10.31
CA TYR A 184 -11.50 -15.21 -11.66
C TYR A 184 -12.09 -13.81 -11.90
N SER A 185 -12.06 -12.92 -10.91
CA SER A 185 -12.55 -11.55 -11.09
C SER A 185 -11.71 -10.82 -12.14
N ARG A 186 -12.38 -10.13 -13.06
CA ARG A 186 -11.71 -9.26 -14.04
C ARG A 186 -11.11 -8.07 -13.31
N GLN A 187 -9.91 -7.69 -13.70
CA GLN A 187 -9.17 -6.60 -13.06
C GLN A 187 -8.69 -5.62 -14.10
N SER A 188 -8.73 -4.33 -13.81
CA SER A 188 -8.20 -3.30 -14.70
C SER A 188 -7.71 -2.09 -13.92
N LEU A 189 -6.78 -1.33 -14.50
CA LEU A 189 -6.46 0.01 -14.04
C LEU A 189 -7.32 1.00 -14.81
N ARG A 190 -7.85 2.00 -14.14
CA ARG A 190 -8.74 3.01 -14.73
C ARG A 190 -8.25 4.42 -14.41
N LEU A 191 -8.34 5.30 -15.41
CA LEU A 191 -8.19 6.74 -15.22
C LEU A 191 -9.56 7.34 -14.94
N ILE A 192 -9.66 8.13 -13.88
CA ILE A 192 -10.92 8.78 -13.45
C ILE A 192 -10.70 10.28 -13.44
N ASN A 193 -11.60 11.02 -14.10
CA ASN A 193 -11.68 12.47 -13.99
C ASN A 193 -12.51 12.82 -12.75
N VAL A 194 -11.90 13.48 -11.77
CA VAL A 194 -12.57 13.79 -10.49
C VAL A 194 -13.56 14.94 -10.58
N ARG A 195 -13.42 15.83 -11.58
CA ARG A 195 -14.36 16.95 -11.81
C ARG A 195 -15.62 16.47 -12.51
N GLU A 196 -15.47 15.57 -13.47
CA GLU A 196 -16.60 15.01 -14.21
C GLU A 196 -17.24 13.83 -13.50
N GLY A 197 -16.53 13.17 -12.58
CA GLY A 197 -17.00 11.97 -11.88
C GLY A 197 -17.11 10.75 -12.80
N LYS A 198 -16.16 10.58 -13.74
CA LYS A 198 -16.26 9.58 -14.81
C LYS A 198 -14.96 8.85 -15.07
N VAL A 199 -15.08 7.59 -15.48
CA VAL A 199 -13.97 6.81 -16.05
C VAL A 199 -13.65 7.33 -17.45
N ILE A 200 -12.39 7.72 -17.67
CA ILE A 200 -11.88 8.23 -18.95
C ILE A 200 -11.32 7.09 -19.79
N LYS A 201 -10.58 6.17 -19.15
CA LYS A 201 -9.84 5.10 -19.81
C LYS A 201 -9.71 3.91 -18.89
N SER A 202 -9.72 2.72 -19.47
CA SER A 202 -9.36 1.46 -18.81
C SER A 202 -8.16 0.84 -19.53
N PHE A 203 -7.22 0.29 -18.78
CA PHE A 203 -6.00 -0.33 -19.29
C PHE A 203 -5.48 -1.42 -18.35
N SER A 204 -4.54 -2.23 -18.85
CA SER A 204 -4.16 -3.51 -18.25
C SER A 204 -5.36 -4.47 -18.10
N LYS A 205 -5.07 -5.71 -17.68
CA LYS A 205 -6.06 -6.75 -17.42
C LYS A 205 -5.53 -7.75 -16.41
N GLU A 206 -6.41 -8.57 -15.84
CA GLU A 206 -6.01 -9.65 -14.96
C GLU A 206 -5.00 -10.60 -15.63
N GLY A 207 -3.96 -10.97 -14.88
CA GLY A 207 -2.97 -11.96 -15.31
C GLY A 207 -1.58 -11.72 -14.73
N LYS A 208 -0.64 -12.59 -15.08
CA LYS A 208 0.72 -12.64 -14.48
C LYS A 208 1.84 -12.34 -15.47
N GLU A 209 1.50 -12.04 -16.71
CA GLU A 209 2.46 -11.61 -17.73
C GLU A 209 2.72 -10.10 -17.64
N ASP A 210 3.81 -9.65 -18.26
CA ASP A 210 4.20 -8.24 -18.29
C ASP A 210 3.05 -7.35 -18.84
N GLY A 211 2.79 -6.24 -18.14
CA GLY A 211 1.68 -5.35 -18.45
C GLY A 211 0.29 -5.84 -17.99
N GLN A 212 0.18 -7.07 -17.49
CA GLN A 212 -1.00 -7.58 -16.77
C GLN A 212 -0.85 -7.41 -15.27
N ILE A 213 -1.96 -7.33 -14.55
CA ILE A 213 -2.02 -7.13 -13.10
C ILE A 213 -2.69 -8.30 -12.39
N PHE A 214 -2.23 -8.63 -11.18
CA PHE A 214 -2.87 -9.66 -10.37
C PHE A 214 -3.04 -9.20 -8.92
N PHE A 215 -4.26 -8.79 -8.58
CA PHE A 215 -4.65 -8.14 -7.34
C PHE A 215 -3.70 -7.01 -6.95
N PRO A 216 -3.75 -5.86 -7.64
CA PRO A 216 -2.98 -4.68 -7.25
C PRO A 216 -3.12 -4.35 -5.76
N LEU A 217 -1.99 -4.07 -5.13
CA LEU A 217 -1.90 -3.78 -3.70
C LEU A 217 -1.65 -2.29 -3.46
N SER A 218 -0.81 -1.67 -4.29
CA SER A 218 -0.42 -0.26 -4.16
C SER A 218 -0.08 0.34 -5.53
N ILE A 219 -0.42 1.61 -5.71
CA ILE A 219 -0.07 2.42 -6.89
C ILE A 219 0.65 3.67 -6.38
N GLN A 220 1.78 4.01 -7.02
CA GLN A 220 2.56 5.20 -6.70
C GLN A 220 2.86 6.02 -7.97
N LYS A 221 2.82 7.35 -7.85
CA LYS A 221 3.29 8.25 -8.91
C LYS A 221 4.81 8.15 -9.03
N TYR A 222 5.32 8.13 -10.26
CA TYR A 222 6.75 8.01 -10.56
C TYR A 222 7.12 8.94 -11.73
N GLY A 223 7.45 10.19 -11.41
CA GLY A 223 7.57 11.25 -12.41
C GLY A 223 6.23 11.49 -13.12
N SER A 224 6.21 11.39 -14.45
CA SER A 224 4.98 11.42 -15.27
C SER A 224 4.32 10.04 -15.42
N ASN A 225 4.92 8.99 -14.84
CA ASN A 225 4.46 7.61 -14.95
C ASN A 225 3.86 7.15 -13.63
N ILE A 226 3.40 5.91 -13.60
CA ILE A 226 2.98 5.24 -12.38
C ILE A 226 3.74 3.93 -12.19
N LEU A 227 3.85 3.52 -10.94
CA LEU A 227 4.31 2.19 -10.53
C LEU A 227 3.15 1.46 -9.85
N VAL A 228 2.97 0.20 -10.19
CA VAL A 228 1.92 -0.67 -9.65
C VAL A 228 2.56 -1.89 -9.04
N LEU A 229 2.35 -2.09 -7.74
CA LEU A 229 2.68 -3.32 -7.03
C LEU A 229 1.46 -4.26 -7.06
N ASP A 230 1.65 -5.50 -7.48
CA ASP A 230 0.63 -6.54 -7.45
C ASP A 230 1.04 -7.74 -6.57
N LYS A 231 0.10 -8.68 -6.31
CA LYS A 231 0.36 -9.84 -5.44
C LYS A 231 1.42 -10.80 -5.98
N THR A 232 1.85 -10.67 -7.24
CA THR A 232 2.95 -11.48 -7.78
C THR A 232 4.33 -10.99 -7.33
N GLY A 233 4.39 -9.87 -6.59
CA GLY A 233 5.63 -9.25 -6.15
C GLY A 233 6.28 -8.38 -7.22
N ARG A 234 5.61 -8.13 -8.35
CA ARG A 234 6.12 -7.23 -9.40
C ARG A 234 5.73 -5.80 -9.08
N ILE A 235 6.71 -4.89 -9.19
CA ILE A 235 6.50 -3.45 -9.31
C ILE A 235 6.62 -3.12 -10.80
N GLN A 236 5.51 -2.79 -11.44
CA GLN A 236 5.43 -2.54 -12.88
C GLN A 236 5.25 -1.06 -13.18
N GLN A 237 5.95 -0.56 -14.18
CA GLN A 237 5.86 0.82 -14.64
C GLN A 237 4.90 0.94 -15.82
N PHE A 238 3.99 1.89 -15.73
CA PHE A 238 3.10 2.29 -16.82
C PHE A 238 3.22 3.79 -17.09
N THR A 239 2.98 4.21 -18.33
CA THR A 239 2.85 5.62 -18.68
C THR A 239 1.60 6.22 -18.02
N GLN A 240 1.51 7.56 -17.92
CA GLN A 240 0.26 8.23 -17.52
C GLN A 240 -0.96 7.83 -18.37
N ASP A 241 -0.71 7.46 -19.63
CA ASP A 241 -1.75 7.02 -20.56
C ASP A 241 -2.08 5.53 -20.41
N GLY A 242 -1.35 4.78 -19.58
CA GLY A 242 -1.61 3.39 -19.26
C GLY A 242 -0.89 2.36 -20.14
N ASP A 243 0.11 2.78 -20.91
CA ASP A 243 0.95 1.86 -21.68
C ASP A 243 2.00 1.22 -20.77
N PHE A 244 2.19 -0.09 -20.89
CA PHE A 244 3.22 -0.80 -20.14
C PHE A 244 4.62 -0.37 -20.60
N VAL A 245 5.50 -0.09 -19.63
CA VAL A 245 6.89 0.30 -19.88
C VAL A 245 7.84 -0.85 -19.57
N ARG A 246 7.83 -1.34 -18.32
CA ARG A 246 8.72 -2.42 -17.84
C ARG A 246 8.29 -2.95 -16.48
N VAL A 247 8.87 -4.08 -16.07
CA VAL A 247 8.94 -4.48 -14.66
C VAL A 247 10.12 -3.73 -14.02
N ALA A 248 9.84 -2.81 -13.10
CA ALA A 248 10.85 -1.96 -12.46
C ALA A 248 11.56 -2.67 -11.30
N ALA A 249 10.87 -3.59 -10.61
CA ALA A 249 11.47 -4.51 -9.65
C ALA A 249 10.58 -5.74 -9.51
N LYS A 250 11.14 -6.87 -9.06
CA LYS A 250 10.37 -8.06 -8.73
C LYS A 250 10.89 -8.71 -7.46
N ILE A 251 10.01 -8.94 -6.50
CA ILE A 251 10.32 -9.68 -5.27
C ILE A 251 9.51 -10.97 -5.20
N ASP A 252 9.68 -11.74 -4.13
CA ASP A 252 8.81 -12.88 -3.84
C ASP A 252 7.33 -12.47 -3.79
N ALA A 253 6.50 -13.31 -4.42
CA ALA A 253 5.06 -13.11 -4.42
C ALA A 253 4.50 -13.09 -2.99
N TYR A 254 3.44 -12.30 -2.78
CA TYR A 254 2.72 -12.16 -1.50
C TYR A 254 3.51 -11.54 -0.33
N LEU A 255 4.77 -11.13 -0.53
CA LEU A 255 5.64 -10.64 0.55
C LEU A 255 5.43 -9.15 0.88
N CYS A 256 5.14 -8.32 -0.12
CA CYS A 256 5.01 -6.86 0.05
C CYS A 256 3.54 -6.44 0.00
N ASN A 257 3.14 -5.59 0.94
CA ASN A 257 1.78 -5.05 1.05
C ASN A 257 1.65 -3.64 0.46
N ALA A 258 2.70 -2.83 0.58
CA ALA A 258 2.72 -1.46 0.09
C ALA A 258 4.15 -0.99 -0.13
N PHE A 259 4.32 0.04 -0.96
CA PHE A 259 5.60 0.71 -1.15
C PHE A 259 5.41 2.20 -1.33
N VAL A 260 6.49 2.94 -1.11
CA VAL A 260 6.63 4.37 -1.46
C VAL A 260 7.93 4.54 -2.24
N VAL A 261 7.97 5.52 -3.12
CA VAL A 261 9.13 5.79 -3.97
C VAL A 261 9.97 6.92 -3.38
N ASP A 262 11.28 6.70 -3.29
CA ASP A 262 12.28 7.71 -2.98
C ASP A 262 13.35 7.70 -4.07
N GLY A 263 13.29 8.68 -4.98
CA GLY A 263 14.12 8.70 -6.18
C GLY A 263 13.94 7.44 -7.04
N ASN A 264 15.01 6.66 -7.20
CA ASN A 264 15.01 5.41 -7.99
C ASN A 264 14.92 4.16 -7.11
N VAL A 265 14.46 4.29 -5.86
CA VAL A 265 14.33 3.19 -4.90
C VAL A 265 12.88 3.08 -4.44
N ALA A 266 12.35 1.86 -4.39
CA ALA A 266 11.12 1.58 -3.68
C ALA A 266 11.43 1.14 -2.25
N LEU A 267 10.90 1.89 -1.28
CA LEU A 267 10.85 1.47 0.11
C LEU A 267 9.56 0.67 0.30
N MET A 268 9.72 -0.62 0.55
CA MET A 268 8.65 -1.60 0.65
C MET A 268 8.34 -1.92 2.10
N ALA A 269 7.06 -2.10 2.38
CA ALA A 269 6.58 -2.67 3.63
C ALA A 269 6.21 -4.14 3.40
N CYS A 270 6.93 -5.03 4.08
CA CYS A 270 6.85 -6.46 3.90
C CYS A 270 6.24 -7.15 5.11
N SER A 271 5.48 -8.20 4.85
CA SER A 271 4.88 -9.11 5.82
C SER A 271 4.85 -10.49 5.17
N GLY A 272 5.45 -11.48 5.80
CA GLY A 272 5.50 -12.81 5.20
C GLY A 272 5.93 -13.89 6.16
N ILE A 273 5.85 -15.13 5.67
CA ILE A 273 6.36 -16.30 6.38
C ILE A 273 7.85 -16.45 6.04
N VAL A 274 8.70 -16.47 7.06
CA VAL A 274 10.16 -16.57 6.94
C VAL A 274 10.69 -17.70 7.83
N LEU A 275 11.94 -18.09 7.62
CA LEU A 275 12.65 -19.03 8.49
C LEU A 275 13.50 -18.27 9.52
N ASP A 276 13.38 -18.63 10.79
CA ASP A 276 14.23 -18.09 11.86
C ASP A 276 15.60 -18.80 11.94
N LYS A 277 16.40 -18.44 12.95
CA LYS A 277 17.76 -18.98 13.15
C LYS A 277 17.77 -20.49 13.44
N ASP A 278 16.68 -21.01 13.98
CA ASP A 278 16.51 -22.43 14.30
C ASP A 278 15.83 -23.18 13.14
N ASN A 279 15.66 -22.51 11.99
CA ASN A 279 15.01 -23.01 10.78
C ASN A 279 13.52 -23.34 11.00
N GLU A 280 12.89 -22.68 11.98
CA GLU A 280 11.45 -22.74 12.22
C GLU A 280 10.72 -21.67 11.39
N THR A 281 9.48 -21.98 11.03
CA THR A 281 8.65 -21.08 10.23
C THR A 281 7.95 -20.06 11.13
N ILE A 282 8.25 -18.78 10.91
CA ILE A 282 7.66 -17.65 11.67
C ILE A 282 7.00 -16.65 10.73
N CYS A 283 6.05 -15.86 11.25
CA CYS A 283 5.56 -14.67 10.56
C CYS A 283 6.40 -13.46 10.97
N ASP A 284 6.88 -12.70 9.98
CA ASP A 284 7.72 -11.54 10.23
C ASP A 284 7.34 -10.34 9.34
N ASP A 285 7.70 -9.15 9.83
CA ASP A 285 7.33 -7.85 9.31
C ASP A 285 8.59 -6.96 9.27
N TRP A 286 8.86 -6.31 8.13
CA TRP A 286 10.03 -5.45 7.96
C TRP A 286 9.85 -4.41 6.86
N LEU A 287 10.76 -3.43 6.84
CA LEU A 287 10.96 -2.54 5.70
C LEU A 287 12.16 -2.99 4.88
N GLU A 288 12.06 -2.87 3.56
CA GLU A 288 13.14 -3.22 2.64
C GLU A 288 13.26 -2.19 1.52
N LYS A 289 14.47 -2.01 0.99
CA LYS A 289 14.72 -1.12 -0.16
C LYS A 289 15.08 -1.94 -1.39
N VAL A 290 14.41 -1.65 -2.51
CA VAL A 290 14.75 -2.25 -3.81
C VAL A 290 14.99 -1.17 -4.88
N PRO A 291 16.08 -1.24 -5.64
CA PRO A 291 16.27 -0.37 -6.80
C PRO A 291 15.20 -0.61 -7.88
N LEU A 292 14.77 0.46 -8.55
CA LEU A 292 13.76 0.45 -9.62
C LEU A 292 14.39 0.34 -11.02
N ASP A 293 15.43 -0.49 -11.13
CA ASP A 293 16.28 -0.70 -12.31
C ASP A 293 16.07 -2.07 -12.99
N GLY A 294 15.05 -2.82 -12.57
CA GLY A 294 14.79 -4.20 -12.99
C GLY A 294 15.30 -5.25 -12.01
N SER A 295 15.82 -4.83 -10.85
CA SER A 295 16.27 -5.69 -9.75
C SER A 295 15.26 -6.78 -9.38
N LYS A 296 15.78 -7.98 -9.07
CA LYS A 296 14.98 -9.15 -8.71
C LYS A 296 15.44 -9.75 -7.39
N TRP A 297 14.53 -9.85 -6.44
CA TRP A 297 14.65 -10.69 -5.24
C TRP A 297 13.88 -11.97 -5.50
N LEU A 298 14.47 -12.85 -6.34
CA LEU A 298 13.93 -14.16 -6.65
C LEU A 298 14.82 -15.24 -6.05
N PRO A 299 14.28 -16.44 -5.76
CA PRO A 299 15.09 -17.55 -5.29
C PRO A 299 16.13 -17.86 -6.35
N ASP A 300 17.40 -17.94 -5.95
CA ASP A 300 18.45 -18.46 -6.80
C ASP A 300 18.02 -19.87 -7.23
N THR A 301 17.75 -20.04 -8.53
CA THR A 301 17.43 -21.37 -9.09
C THR A 301 18.58 -22.35 -8.86
N ASP A 302 19.80 -21.83 -8.73
CA ASP A 302 21.03 -22.60 -8.54
C ASP A 302 21.28 -23.04 -7.08
N PHE A 303 20.46 -22.60 -6.12
CA PHE A 303 20.58 -23.02 -4.72
C PHE A 303 20.02 -24.43 -4.47
N ALA A 304 19.17 -24.94 -5.37
CA ALA A 304 18.68 -26.32 -5.30
C ALA A 304 19.75 -27.35 -5.70
N ASP A 305 20.72 -26.96 -6.53
CA ASP A 305 21.76 -27.85 -7.07
C ASP A 305 23.10 -27.75 -6.32
N LYS A 306 23.19 -26.94 -5.26
CA LYS A 306 24.41 -26.79 -4.42
C LYS A 306 24.33 -27.49 -3.07
N LYS A 307 23.48 -28.52 -2.95
CA LYS A 307 23.57 -29.52 -1.87
C LYS A 307 24.25 -30.78 -2.40
N GLU A 308 25.56 -30.69 -2.62
CA GLU A 308 26.50 -31.82 -2.56
C GLU A 308 27.65 -31.48 -1.62
#